data_AF-A0A956ZFP5-F1
#
_entry.id   AF-A0A956ZFP5-F1
#
_cell.length_a   1.000
_cell.length_b   1.000
_cell.length_c   1.000
_cell.angle_alpha   90.00
_cell.angle_beta   90.00
_cell.angle_gamma   90.00
#
_symmetry.space_group_name_H-M   'P 1'
#
loop_
_entity.id
_entity.type
_entity.pdbx_description
1 polymer ?
#
loop_
_entity_poly.entity_id
_entity_poly.type
_entity_poly.pdbx_seq_one_letter_code
_entity_poly.pdbx_strand_id
1 'polypeptide(L)'
;MEELMLSTVYLTGDSVEARAFVDDLPAKDWRTVALTRLTNHGLTVVNPLEIAWSNRNPEEAIVLDDFTDKRVRRALDLIDESDALLANLEASSYGTAMEIFYAHRRGKMVTVVGSSPFSPWVLSHSQARFENVNQAVDYLIEKHPQLAPLTWTLQYEAQLSERYEQMPPCGEPDYKFIGGKLPTLVIAPHATAYWKEGEFYEQDSYTGALASVLNRLAGSHAMLSNYCNAADTCWYLETPFRRALTDIVRSGQVGMVLILLGSTWHEAPGLQASFYGHRESTLKTYRKLLTEKLAGLEPVIPAAFDKPVRPLASFISEVLEIPTVVLRLHKRYRMPRLQPIQYSRLANALAEFIVDTGLELQRSHG
;
A
#
# COMPACT_ATOMS: atom_id res chain seq x y z
N MET A 1 2.85 -10.11 20.48
CA MET A 1 2.34 -8.74 20.22
C MET A 1 1.70 -8.84 18.85
N GLU A 2 0.46 -9.31 18.85
CA GLU A 2 -0.30 -9.60 17.64
C GLU A 2 -1.08 -8.34 17.25
N GLU A 3 -1.15 -8.10 15.94
CA GLU A 3 -2.02 -7.17 15.22
C GLU A 3 -1.82 -5.67 15.41
N LEU A 4 -1.31 -5.03 14.35
CA LEU A 4 -1.88 -3.78 13.82
C LEU A 4 -1.89 -3.85 12.29
N MET A 5 -2.63 -4.82 11.76
CA MET A 5 -3.12 -4.80 10.39
C MET A 5 -4.48 -4.10 10.40
N LEU A 6 -4.50 -2.77 10.51
CA LEU A 6 -5.75 -2.04 10.31
C LEU A 6 -6.16 -2.25 8.83
N SER A 7 -7.25 -2.97 8.60
CA SER A 7 -7.84 -3.11 7.26
C SER A 7 -8.98 -2.12 7.14
N THR A 8 -9.08 -1.52 5.97
CA THR A 8 -10.07 -0.48 5.66
C THR A 8 -11.21 -1.09 4.83
N VAL A 9 -12.45 -0.92 5.28
CA VAL A 9 -13.64 -1.41 4.57
C VAL A 9 -14.46 -0.23 4.05
N TYR A 10 -14.65 -0.15 2.73
CA TYR A 10 -15.54 0.82 2.10
C TYR A 10 -16.99 0.34 2.14
N LEU A 11 -17.91 1.21 2.57
CA LEU A 11 -19.34 0.91 2.57
C LEU A 11 -20.03 1.51 1.34
N THR A 12 -20.73 0.69 0.56
CA THR A 12 -21.58 1.15 -0.56
C THR A 12 -23.01 0.59 -0.46
N GLY A 13 -23.96 1.27 -1.08
CA GLY A 13 -25.41 1.04 -0.98
C GLY A 13 -26.10 2.21 -0.30
N ASP A 14 -27.38 2.50 -0.53
CA ASP A 14 -28.04 3.61 0.17
C ASP A 14 -28.37 3.24 1.64
N SER A 15 -28.62 4.27 2.46
CA SER A 15 -29.17 4.03 3.80
C SER A 15 -30.62 3.63 3.59
N VAL A 16 -31.07 2.63 4.34
CA VAL A 16 -32.49 2.26 4.30
C VAL A 16 -33.25 3.42 4.93
N GLU A 17 -33.87 4.30 4.12
CA GLU A 17 -34.81 5.28 4.65
C GLU A 17 -35.87 4.52 5.44
N ALA A 18 -36.18 5.01 6.65
CA ALA A 18 -37.29 4.52 7.47
C ALA A 18 -38.64 4.82 6.79
N ARG A 19 -38.95 4.10 5.70
CA ARG A 19 -40.18 4.22 4.94
C ARG A 19 -40.79 2.85 4.67
N ALA A 20 -41.34 2.27 5.73
CA ALA A 20 -42.68 1.68 5.80
C ALA A 20 -42.90 1.12 7.22
N PHE A 21 -44.16 1.09 7.68
CA PHE A 21 -44.65 0.60 8.99
C PHE A 21 -44.49 1.64 10.12
N VAL A 22 -45.54 2.37 10.54
CA VAL A 22 -46.65 1.90 11.41
C VAL A 22 -46.13 0.92 12.46
N ASP A 23 -45.93 1.45 13.66
CA ASP A 23 -45.65 0.74 14.91
C ASP A 23 -44.50 -0.29 14.89
N ASP A 24 -43.25 0.18 14.97
CA ASP A 24 -42.22 -0.36 15.88
C ASP A 24 -40.93 0.46 15.81
N LEU A 25 -40.10 0.37 16.86
CA LEU A 25 -38.83 1.09 17.07
C LEU A 25 -37.97 1.20 15.80
N PRO A 26 -37.25 2.33 15.57
CA PRO A 26 -36.46 2.52 14.37
C PRO A 26 -35.40 1.42 14.24
N ALA A 27 -35.52 0.59 13.20
CA ALA A 27 -34.51 -0.40 12.85
C ALA A 27 -33.17 0.32 12.68
N LYS A 28 -32.12 -0.15 13.37
CA LYS A 28 -30.78 0.45 13.28
C LYS A 28 -30.29 0.36 11.83
N ASP A 29 -29.83 1.49 11.28
CA ASP A 29 -29.23 1.55 9.94
C ASP A 29 -28.10 0.52 9.82
N TRP A 30 -28.08 -0.23 8.71
CA TRP A 30 -27.10 -1.28 8.44
C TRP A 30 -25.67 -0.73 8.48
N ARG A 31 -25.50 0.53 8.06
CA ARG A 31 -24.22 1.24 8.13
C ARG A 31 -23.74 1.38 9.55
N THR A 32 -24.61 1.79 10.48
CA THR A 32 -24.25 1.92 11.90
C THR A 32 -23.88 0.57 12.49
N VAL A 33 -24.57 -0.50 12.10
CA VAL A 33 -24.22 -1.87 12.51
C VAL A 33 -22.85 -2.26 11.97
N ALA A 34 -22.59 -2.07 10.68
CA ALA A 34 -21.31 -2.39 10.06
C ALA A 34 -20.17 -1.55 10.66
N LEU A 35 -20.34 -0.23 10.75
CA LEU A 35 -19.40 0.71 11.35
C LEU A 35 -19.04 0.27 12.78
N THR A 36 -20.03 0.11 13.64
CA THR A 36 -19.80 -0.25 15.05
C THR A 36 -19.08 -1.60 15.18
N ARG A 37 -19.55 -2.63 14.46
CA ARG A 37 -19.00 -3.97 14.61
C ARG A 37 -17.59 -4.09 14.03
N LEU A 38 -17.35 -3.55 12.83
CA LEU A 38 -16.03 -3.58 12.19
C LEU A 38 -15.01 -2.76 12.99
N THR A 39 -15.38 -1.56 13.44
CA THR A 39 -14.50 -0.72 14.29
C THR A 39 -14.22 -1.36 15.64
N ASN A 40 -15.20 -2.02 16.28
CA ASN A 40 -14.97 -2.76 17.53
C ASN A 40 -13.97 -3.93 17.38
N HIS A 41 -13.80 -4.45 16.16
CA HIS A 41 -12.81 -5.49 15.84
C HIS A 41 -11.52 -4.91 15.25
N GLY A 42 -11.29 -3.60 15.37
CA GLY A 42 -10.06 -2.94 14.92
C GLY A 42 -9.97 -2.69 13.42
N LEU A 43 -11.08 -2.80 12.66
CA LEU A 43 -11.10 -2.40 11.25
C LEU A 43 -11.42 -0.90 11.11
N THR A 44 -10.76 -0.25 10.16
CA THR A 44 -11.14 1.10 9.73
C THR A 44 -12.31 0.98 8.75
N VAL A 45 -13.29 1.87 8.84
CA VAL A 45 -14.46 1.83 7.98
C VAL A 45 -14.61 3.18 7.31
N VAL A 46 -14.75 3.17 5.99
CA VAL A 46 -14.97 4.36 5.18
C VAL A 46 -16.44 4.40 4.80
N ASN A 47 -17.17 5.34 5.37
CA ASN A 47 -18.55 5.62 5.01
C ASN A 47 -18.61 6.90 4.15
N PRO A 48 -18.85 6.81 2.82
CA PRO A 48 -18.86 7.97 1.94
C PRO A 48 -19.98 8.98 2.27
N LEU A 49 -21.02 8.58 3.02
CA LEU A 49 -22.16 9.43 3.39
C LEU A 49 -21.98 10.22 4.70
N GLU A 50 -21.07 9.81 5.59
CA GLU A 50 -20.80 10.52 6.87
C GLU A 50 -19.86 11.72 6.72
N ILE A 51 -19.25 11.89 5.54
CA ILE A 51 -18.41 13.04 5.25
C ILE A 51 -19.34 14.25 5.06
N ALA A 52 -19.48 15.04 6.14
CA ALA A 52 -20.34 16.22 6.21
C ALA A 52 -20.08 17.16 5.02
N TRP A 53 -21.03 17.22 4.10
CA TRP A 53 -21.24 18.36 3.21
C TRP A 53 -21.84 19.49 4.05
N SER A 54 -21.03 20.06 4.94
CA SER A 54 -21.41 21.24 5.68
C SER A 54 -21.53 22.41 4.69
N ASN A 55 -22.77 22.88 4.56
CA ASN A 55 -23.25 24.05 3.83
C ASN A 55 -23.33 23.89 2.30
N ARG A 56 -24.57 23.86 1.76
CA ARG A 56 -25.17 25.08 1.15
C ARG A 56 -26.58 24.89 0.58
N ASN A 57 -27.21 26.05 0.42
CA ASN A 57 -28.61 26.34 0.11
C ASN A 57 -29.12 25.71 -1.20
N PRO A 58 -30.42 25.40 -1.28
CA PRO A 58 -31.07 24.76 -2.43
C PRO A 58 -31.17 25.62 -3.71
N GLU A 59 -30.54 26.80 -3.78
CA GLU A 59 -30.64 27.72 -4.92
C GLU A 59 -29.47 27.65 -5.92
N GLU A 60 -28.37 26.93 -5.64
CA GLU A 60 -27.21 26.81 -6.55
C GLU A 60 -27.29 25.57 -7.48
N ALA A 61 -28.48 25.19 -7.94
CA ALA A 61 -28.71 23.99 -8.74
C ALA A 61 -28.28 24.07 -10.23
N ILE A 62 -27.46 25.04 -10.63
CA ILE A 62 -27.08 25.28 -12.04
C ILE A 62 -25.62 24.87 -12.36
N VAL A 63 -24.82 24.44 -11.36
CA VAL A 63 -23.43 23.96 -11.58
C VAL A 63 -23.31 22.49 -11.19
N LEU A 64 -24.02 21.59 -11.87
CA LEU A 64 -24.09 20.17 -11.49
C LEU A 64 -22.99 19.28 -12.09
N ASP A 65 -22.34 19.69 -13.18
CA ASP A 65 -21.42 18.81 -13.92
C ASP A 65 -20.07 18.64 -13.20
N ASP A 66 -19.47 19.74 -12.74
CA ASP A 66 -18.14 19.76 -12.11
C ASP A 66 -18.08 19.09 -10.73
N PHE A 67 -19.23 18.98 -10.05
CA PHE A 67 -19.34 18.35 -8.72
C PHE A 67 -19.52 16.85 -8.80
N THR A 68 -20.19 16.36 -9.84
CA THR A 68 -20.47 14.92 -10.00
C THR A 68 -19.17 14.16 -10.29
N ASP A 69 -18.33 14.72 -11.15
CA ASP A 69 -16.99 14.18 -11.45
C ASP A 69 -16.07 14.13 -10.22
N LYS A 70 -16.08 15.19 -9.39
CA LYS A 70 -15.29 15.23 -8.15
C LYS A 70 -15.77 14.20 -7.12
N ARG A 71 -17.10 13.97 -7.04
CA ARG A 71 -17.68 12.95 -6.15
C ARG A 71 -17.28 11.55 -6.58
N VAL A 72 -17.36 11.25 -7.88
CA VAL A 72 -16.97 9.94 -8.42
C VAL A 72 -15.47 9.72 -8.21
N ARG A 73 -14.60 10.65 -8.58
CA ARG A 73 -13.15 10.51 -8.37
C ARG A 73 -12.80 10.24 -6.92
N ARG A 74 -13.41 11.00 -5.99
CA ARG A 74 -13.18 10.78 -4.56
C ARG A 74 -13.66 9.41 -4.08
N ALA A 75 -14.81 8.93 -4.53
CA ALA A 75 -15.28 7.58 -4.19
C ALA A 75 -14.30 6.51 -4.71
N LEU A 76 -13.78 6.68 -5.93
CA LEU A 76 -12.77 5.78 -6.49
C LEU A 76 -11.46 5.82 -5.70
N ASP A 77 -10.98 7.00 -5.30
CA ASP A 77 -9.78 7.14 -4.46
C ASP A 77 -9.96 6.44 -3.10
N LEU A 78 -11.12 6.62 -2.46
CA LEU A 78 -11.46 5.96 -1.20
C LEU A 78 -11.55 4.43 -1.34
N ILE A 79 -12.05 3.94 -2.48
CA ILE A 79 -12.05 2.50 -2.78
C ILE A 79 -10.62 2.00 -3.01
N ASP A 80 -9.77 2.79 -3.68
CA ASP A 80 -8.37 2.43 -3.90
C ASP A 80 -7.57 2.36 -2.59
N GLU A 81 -7.88 3.23 -1.63
CA GLU A 81 -7.35 3.23 -0.26
C GLU A 81 -7.95 2.14 0.65
N SER A 82 -9.09 1.56 0.26
CA SER A 82 -9.75 0.50 1.01
C SER A 82 -9.27 -0.90 0.61
N ASP A 83 -9.42 -1.88 1.50
CA ASP A 83 -9.02 -3.27 1.26
C ASP A 83 -10.17 -4.17 0.83
N ALA A 84 -11.34 -3.86 1.39
CA ALA A 84 -12.57 -4.55 1.11
C ALA A 84 -13.69 -3.53 0.87
N LEU A 85 -14.72 -4.00 0.19
CA LEU A 85 -15.94 -3.27 -0.06
C LEU A 85 -17.10 -4.13 0.44
N LEU A 86 -17.91 -3.55 1.32
CA LEU A 86 -19.17 -4.11 1.79
C LEU A 86 -20.30 -3.37 1.07
N ALA A 87 -21.00 -4.07 0.18
CA ALA A 87 -22.12 -3.52 -0.57
C ALA A 87 -23.46 -4.00 0.01
N ASN A 88 -24.37 -3.07 0.30
CA ASN A 88 -25.77 -3.39 0.53
C ASN A 88 -26.60 -3.16 -0.74
N LEU A 89 -27.24 -4.23 -1.23
CA LEU A 89 -28.07 -4.20 -2.44
C LEU A 89 -29.57 -4.04 -2.17
N GLU A 90 -30.01 -4.07 -0.92
CA GLU A 90 -31.44 -3.90 -0.54
C GLU A 90 -31.99 -2.54 -1.01
N ALA A 91 -31.12 -1.53 -1.10
CA ALA A 91 -31.38 -0.24 -1.75
C ALA A 91 -30.17 0.13 -2.62
N SER A 92 -30.00 -0.56 -3.75
CA SER A 92 -28.88 -0.34 -4.67
C SER A 92 -29.15 0.73 -5.71
N SER A 93 -28.13 1.52 -6.03
CA SER A 93 -28.12 2.47 -7.15
C SER A 93 -27.16 2.04 -8.25
N TYR A 94 -27.21 2.71 -9.42
CA TYR A 94 -26.19 2.53 -10.45
C TYR A 94 -24.78 2.82 -9.91
N GLY A 95 -24.63 3.76 -8.97
CA GLY A 95 -23.36 4.05 -8.30
C GLY A 95 -22.84 2.82 -7.56
N THR A 96 -23.68 2.18 -6.74
CA THR A 96 -23.31 0.95 -6.01
C THR A 96 -22.83 -0.16 -6.94
N ALA A 97 -23.51 -0.36 -8.07
CA ALA A 97 -23.10 -1.36 -9.05
C ALA A 97 -21.73 -1.02 -9.68
N MET A 98 -21.48 0.24 -10.00
CA MET A 98 -20.21 0.71 -10.56
C MET A 98 -19.07 0.60 -9.54
N GLU A 99 -19.32 0.89 -8.27
CA GLU A 99 -18.34 0.75 -7.19
C GLU A 99 -18.00 -0.72 -6.94
N ILE A 100 -18.98 -1.63 -6.95
CA ILE A 100 -18.74 -3.09 -6.90
C ILE A 100 -17.83 -3.51 -8.05
N PHE A 101 -18.17 -3.09 -9.28
CA PHE A 101 -17.40 -3.45 -10.46
C PHE A 101 -15.97 -2.91 -10.40
N TYR A 102 -15.80 -1.64 -10.01
CA TYR A 102 -14.51 -1.00 -9.85
C TYR A 102 -13.66 -1.70 -8.79
N ALA A 103 -14.22 -1.92 -7.59
CA ALA A 103 -13.54 -2.60 -6.49
C ALA A 103 -13.11 -4.02 -6.88
N HIS A 104 -13.99 -4.78 -7.53
CA HIS A 104 -13.66 -6.12 -8.01
C HIS A 104 -12.51 -6.09 -9.04
N ARG A 105 -12.55 -5.15 -9.99
CA ARG A 105 -11.48 -5.00 -11.00
C ARG A 105 -10.16 -4.54 -10.38
N ARG A 106 -10.22 -3.76 -9.29
CA ARG A 106 -9.06 -3.40 -8.45
C ARG A 106 -8.63 -4.53 -7.52
N GLY A 107 -9.23 -5.72 -7.62
CA GLY A 107 -8.89 -6.91 -6.87
C GLY A 107 -9.30 -6.87 -5.39
N LYS A 108 -10.09 -5.89 -4.98
CA LYS A 108 -10.56 -5.73 -3.59
C LYS A 108 -11.49 -6.88 -3.22
N MET A 109 -11.55 -7.20 -1.93
CA MET A 109 -12.56 -8.15 -1.45
C MET A 109 -13.93 -7.48 -1.47
N VAL A 110 -14.79 -7.94 -2.36
CA VAL A 110 -16.17 -7.51 -2.49
C VAL A 110 -17.09 -8.51 -1.78
N THR A 111 -17.70 -8.04 -0.70
CA THR A 111 -18.74 -8.75 0.04
C THR A 111 -20.07 -8.04 -0.14
N VAL A 112 -21.10 -8.80 -0.47
CA VAL A 112 -22.42 -8.27 -0.82
C VAL A 112 -23.48 -8.74 0.16
N VAL A 113 -24.38 -7.84 0.55
CA VAL A 113 -25.60 -8.10 1.30
C VAL A 113 -26.80 -7.85 0.41
N GLY A 114 -27.75 -8.77 0.36
CA GLY A 114 -29.01 -8.59 -0.34
C GLY A 114 -29.78 -9.88 -0.51
N SER A 115 -31.00 -9.78 -1.05
CA SER A 115 -31.87 -10.94 -1.23
C SER A 115 -31.45 -11.81 -2.42
N SER A 116 -31.46 -13.13 -2.22
CA SER A 116 -31.33 -14.13 -3.28
C SER A 116 -32.60 -14.17 -4.15
N PRO A 117 -32.52 -14.44 -5.46
CA PRO A 117 -31.33 -14.77 -6.25
C PRO A 117 -30.50 -13.55 -6.66
N PHE A 118 -29.18 -13.65 -6.55
CA PHE A 118 -28.25 -12.62 -7.00
C PHE A 118 -28.13 -12.58 -8.53
N SER A 119 -27.96 -11.38 -9.10
CA SER A 119 -27.73 -11.22 -10.53
C SER A 119 -26.39 -11.85 -10.96
N PRO A 120 -26.25 -12.29 -12.23
CA PRO A 120 -24.99 -12.81 -12.75
C PRO A 120 -23.80 -11.85 -12.59
N TRP A 121 -24.06 -10.54 -12.65
CA TRP A 121 -23.05 -9.50 -12.42
C TRP A 121 -22.54 -9.53 -10.99
N VAL A 122 -23.43 -9.62 -10.00
CA VAL A 122 -23.04 -9.75 -8.60
C VAL A 122 -22.30 -11.07 -8.37
N LEU A 123 -22.77 -12.18 -8.95
CA LEU A 123 -22.11 -13.49 -8.82
C LEU A 123 -20.67 -13.49 -9.36
N SER A 124 -20.43 -12.77 -10.46
CA SER A 124 -19.11 -12.69 -11.12
C SER A 124 -18.16 -11.63 -10.52
N HIS A 125 -18.70 -10.65 -9.78
CA HIS A 125 -17.94 -9.51 -9.25
C HIS A 125 -17.96 -9.42 -7.71
N SER A 126 -18.30 -10.52 -7.02
CA SER A 126 -18.23 -10.62 -5.56
C SER A 126 -17.63 -11.94 -5.10
N GLN A 127 -16.83 -11.89 -4.04
CA GLN A 127 -16.23 -13.07 -3.43
C GLN A 127 -17.20 -13.74 -2.44
N ALA A 128 -18.02 -12.95 -1.76
CA ALA A 128 -18.98 -13.47 -0.78
C ALA A 128 -20.31 -12.69 -0.84
N ARG A 129 -21.40 -13.39 -0.53
CA ARG A 129 -22.78 -12.90 -0.66
C ARG A 129 -23.59 -13.44 0.50
N PHE A 130 -24.36 -12.57 1.15
CA PHE A 130 -25.13 -12.89 2.34
C PHE A 130 -26.50 -12.23 2.28
N GLU A 131 -27.48 -12.86 2.92
CA GLU A 131 -28.82 -12.27 3.09
C GLU A 131 -28.87 -11.33 4.30
N ASN A 132 -27.86 -11.35 5.17
CA ASN A 132 -27.82 -10.58 6.41
C ASN A 132 -26.49 -9.85 6.59
N VAL A 133 -26.57 -8.57 6.96
CA VAL A 133 -25.42 -7.69 7.24
C VAL A 133 -24.48 -8.29 8.30
N ASN A 134 -25.03 -8.92 9.34
CA ASN A 134 -24.21 -9.50 10.40
C ASN A 134 -23.30 -10.62 9.88
N GLN A 135 -23.84 -11.51 9.03
CA GLN A 135 -23.05 -12.60 8.45
C GLN A 135 -21.96 -12.07 7.51
N ALA A 136 -22.27 -11.03 6.74
CA ALA A 136 -21.28 -10.36 5.90
C ALA A 136 -20.16 -9.71 6.72
N VAL A 137 -20.51 -9.05 7.82
CA VAL A 137 -19.54 -8.45 8.75
C VAL A 137 -18.69 -9.52 9.43
N ASP A 138 -19.30 -10.62 9.89
CA ASP A 138 -18.59 -11.75 10.51
C ASP A 138 -17.57 -12.35 9.52
N TYR A 139 -17.98 -12.55 8.27
CA TYR A 139 -17.08 -13.01 7.22
C TYR A 139 -15.90 -12.06 6.97
N LEU A 140 -16.16 -10.75 6.95
CA LEU A 140 -15.10 -9.74 6.78
C LEU A 140 -14.11 -9.76 7.95
N ILE A 141 -14.59 -9.92 9.19
CA ILE A 141 -13.77 -10.05 10.39
C ILE A 141 -12.94 -11.35 10.32
N GLU A 142 -13.54 -12.48 9.96
CA GLU A 142 -12.87 -13.79 9.91
C GLU A 142 -11.81 -13.89 8.80
N LYS A 143 -12.04 -13.25 7.65
CA LYS A 143 -11.11 -13.30 6.50
C LYS A 143 -10.00 -12.27 6.56
N HIS A 144 -10.14 -11.26 7.42
CA HIS A 144 -9.16 -10.22 7.67
C HIS A 144 -7.72 -10.70 7.92
N PRO A 145 -7.46 -11.80 8.68
CA PRO A 145 -6.09 -12.20 8.99
C PRO A 145 -5.32 -12.86 7.82
N GLN A 146 -6.02 -13.31 6.76
CA GLN A 146 -5.42 -14.19 5.75
C GLN A 146 -5.12 -13.51 4.39
N LEU A 147 -5.67 -12.32 4.11
CA LEU A 147 -5.58 -11.68 2.79
C LEU A 147 -4.59 -10.51 2.67
N ALA A 148 -4.03 -10.02 3.76
CA ALA A 148 -3.61 -8.62 3.81
C ALA A 148 -2.25 -8.25 3.13
N PRO A 149 -1.17 -9.06 3.13
CA PRO A 149 0.07 -8.69 2.41
C PRO A 149 0.09 -9.11 0.94
N LEU A 150 -0.32 -10.35 0.66
CA LEU A 150 -0.17 -10.96 -0.67
C LEU A 150 -1.12 -10.32 -1.69
N THR A 151 -2.40 -10.20 -1.34
CA THR A 151 -3.41 -9.61 -2.22
C THR A 151 -3.10 -8.14 -2.45
N TRP A 152 -2.74 -7.40 -1.40
CA TRP A 152 -2.31 -6.01 -1.53
C TRP A 152 -1.13 -5.86 -2.49
N THR A 153 -0.11 -6.72 -2.36
CA THR A 153 1.03 -6.72 -3.27
C THR A 153 0.58 -6.90 -4.72
N LEU A 154 -0.31 -7.87 -4.98
CA LEU A 154 -0.79 -8.15 -6.34
C LEU A 154 -1.61 -7.00 -6.91
N GLN A 155 -2.44 -6.35 -6.09
CA GLN A 155 -3.23 -5.18 -6.49
C GLN A 155 -2.35 -3.97 -6.78
N TYR A 156 -1.42 -3.66 -5.86
CA TYR A 156 -0.53 -2.51 -5.99
C TYR A 156 0.39 -2.68 -7.20
N GLU A 157 0.94 -3.88 -7.41
CA GLU A 157 1.71 -4.21 -8.60
C GLU A 157 0.88 -4.03 -9.87
N ALA A 158 -0.39 -4.46 -9.87
CA ALA A 158 -1.26 -4.28 -11.04
C ALA A 158 -1.47 -2.80 -11.38
N GLN A 159 -1.73 -1.95 -10.37
CA GLN A 159 -1.84 -0.50 -10.55
C GLN A 159 -0.54 0.13 -11.07
N LEU A 160 0.61 -0.28 -10.51
CA LEU A 160 1.90 0.23 -10.92
C LEU A 160 2.26 -0.23 -12.34
N SER A 161 1.87 -1.45 -12.72
CA SER A 161 2.10 -2.01 -14.05
C SER A 161 1.39 -1.28 -15.18
N GLU A 162 0.27 -0.60 -14.88
CA GLU A 162 -0.40 0.30 -15.83
C GLU A 162 0.49 1.50 -16.21
N ARG A 163 1.48 1.85 -15.37
CA ARG A 163 2.27 3.09 -15.45
C ARG A 163 3.77 2.87 -15.68
N TYR A 164 4.26 1.62 -15.67
CA TYR A 164 5.69 1.31 -15.65
C TYR A 164 6.52 2.01 -16.72
N GLU A 165 6.01 2.06 -17.94
CA GLU A 165 6.70 2.63 -19.09
C GLU A 165 6.16 4.01 -19.47
N GLN A 166 5.14 4.49 -18.76
CA GLN A 166 4.53 5.77 -19.02
C GLN A 166 5.32 6.88 -18.33
N MET A 167 5.64 7.92 -19.08
CA MET A 167 6.17 9.15 -18.49
C MET A 167 5.11 9.79 -17.59
N PRO A 168 5.51 10.48 -16.50
CA PRO A 168 4.55 11.17 -15.64
C PRO A 168 3.75 12.21 -16.44
N PRO A 169 2.43 12.33 -16.21
CA PRO A 169 1.62 13.41 -16.75
C PRO A 169 2.16 14.79 -16.35
N CYS A 170 1.81 15.83 -17.11
CA CYS A 170 2.27 17.18 -16.81
C CYS A 170 1.87 17.61 -15.38
N GLY A 171 2.87 17.96 -14.57
CA GLY A 171 2.67 18.39 -13.17
C GLY A 171 2.66 17.25 -12.14
N GLU A 172 2.66 15.98 -12.57
CA GLU A 172 2.82 14.85 -11.65
C GLU A 172 4.29 14.46 -11.47
N PRO A 173 4.73 14.08 -10.25
CA PRO A 173 6.07 13.58 -10.01
C PRO A 173 6.24 12.15 -10.56
N ASP A 174 7.47 11.79 -10.90
CA ASP A 174 7.87 10.42 -11.27
C ASP A 174 7.94 9.45 -10.08
N TYR A 175 7.72 9.96 -8.86
CA TYR A 175 7.74 9.20 -7.61
C TYR A 175 6.42 9.31 -6.84
N LYS A 176 6.20 8.36 -5.92
CA LYS A 176 5.11 8.39 -4.95
C LYS A 176 5.68 8.23 -3.54
N PHE A 177 5.25 9.11 -2.65
CA PHE A 177 5.57 9.05 -1.22
C PHE A 177 4.35 8.60 -0.42
N ILE A 178 4.58 7.74 0.57
CA ILE A 178 3.58 7.22 1.50
C ILE A 178 4.11 7.48 2.91
N GLY A 179 3.36 8.26 3.68
CA GLY A 179 3.70 8.62 5.05
C GLY A 179 3.64 7.42 6.01
N GLY A 180 4.49 7.45 7.04
CA GLY A 180 4.55 6.47 8.12
C GLY A 180 4.70 7.16 9.47
N LYS A 181 4.73 6.37 10.54
CA LYS A 181 4.91 6.83 11.93
C LYS A 181 6.32 6.56 12.46
N LEU A 182 6.99 5.52 11.94
CA LEU A 182 8.35 5.17 12.35
C LEU A 182 9.37 6.02 11.59
N PRO A 183 10.50 6.39 12.22
CA PRO A 183 11.59 7.17 11.60
C PRO A 183 12.45 6.31 10.66
N THR A 184 11.82 5.45 9.88
CA THR A 184 12.44 4.55 8.91
C THR A 184 11.81 4.81 7.55
N LEU A 185 12.63 4.90 6.51
CA LEU A 185 12.19 5.15 5.14
C LEU A 185 12.59 4.00 4.24
N VAL A 186 11.60 3.32 3.65
CA VAL A 186 11.82 2.28 2.64
C VAL A 186 11.74 2.92 1.26
N ILE A 187 12.77 2.74 0.44
CA ILE A 187 12.78 3.24 -0.93
C ILE A 187 12.87 2.13 -1.96
N ALA A 188 12.10 2.25 -3.05
CA ALA A 188 12.15 1.38 -4.22
C ALA A 188 12.36 2.23 -5.49
N PRO A 189 13.62 2.61 -5.78
CA PRO A 189 13.94 3.55 -6.86
C PRO A 189 13.69 2.99 -8.27
N HIS A 190 13.69 1.66 -8.41
CA HIS A 190 13.48 0.94 -9.67
C HIS A 190 12.15 0.17 -9.67
N ALA A 191 11.14 0.67 -8.98
CA ALA A 191 9.81 0.06 -8.96
C ALA A 191 9.11 0.11 -10.34
N THR A 192 9.48 1.09 -11.17
CA THR A 192 9.04 1.32 -12.55
C THR A 192 10.25 1.32 -13.50
N ALA A 193 10.00 1.33 -14.81
CA ALA A 193 11.07 1.34 -15.80
C ALA A 193 11.83 2.67 -15.77
N TYR A 194 13.07 2.69 -16.25
CA TYR A 194 13.90 3.88 -16.20
C TYR A 194 14.87 3.96 -17.37
N TRP A 195 15.28 5.20 -17.67
CA TRP A 195 16.30 5.48 -18.67
C TRP A 195 17.65 5.70 -18.03
N LYS A 196 18.69 5.10 -18.61
CA LYS A 196 20.08 5.32 -18.23
C LYS A 196 20.93 5.41 -19.47
N GLU A 197 21.66 6.50 -19.63
CA GLU A 197 22.61 6.70 -20.74
C GLU A 197 21.96 6.52 -22.13
N GLY A 198 20.67 6.82 -22.24
CA GLY A 198 19.90 6.68 -23.49
C GLY A 198 19.36 5.26 -23.74
N GLU A 199 19.64 4.31 -22.85
CA GLU A 199 19.07 2.96 -22.88
C GLU A 199 17.89 2.83 -21.92
N PHE A 200 16.93 2.02 -22.31
CA PHE A 200 15.73 1.72 -21.53
C PHE A 200 15.93 0.44 -20.71
N TYR A 201 15.68 0.53 -19.40
CA TYR A 201 15.82 -0.59 -18.47
C TYR A 201 14.46 -0.95 -17.87
N GLU A 202 14.19 -2.26 -17.81
CA GLU A 202 13.00 -2.80 -17.16
C GLU A 202 13.02 -2.58 -15.64
N GLN A 203 11.82 -2.55 -15.07
CA GLN A 203 11.58 -2.39 -13.64
C GLN A 203 11.98 -3.62 -12.82
N ASP A 204 12.33 -3.35 -11.57
CA ASP A 204 12.46 -4.38 -10.54
C ASP A 204 11.07 -4.78 -10.02
N SER A 205 10.41 -5.70 -10.74
CA SER A 205 9.02 -6.11 -10.46
C SER A 205 8.79 -6.41 -8.98
N TYR A 206 7.65 -6.00 -8.43
CA TYR A 206 7.25 -6.21 -7.03
C TYR A 206 8.10 -5.51 -5.96
N THR A 207 9.16 -4.74 -6.28
CA THR A 207 9.90 -3.97 -5.26
C THR A 207 9.09 -2.79 -4.74
N GLY A 208 8.39 -2.06 -5.61
CA GLY A 208 7.47 -0.99 -5.21
C GLY A 208 6.28 -1.52 -4.40
N ALA A 209 5.69 -2.63 -4.84
CA ALA A 209 4.62 -3.29 -4.11
C ALA A 209 5.10 -3.76 -2.73
N LEU A 210 6.30 -4.35 -2.63
CA LEU A 210 6.89 -4.73 -1.34
C LEU A 210 7.13 -3.52 -0.44
N ALA A 211 7.65 -2.40 -0.95
CA ALA A 211 7.80 -1.17 -0.19
C ALA A 211 6.45 -0.67 0.38
N SER A 212 5.38 -0.73 -0.43
CA SER A 212 4.03 -0.37 0.03
C SER A 212 3.52 -1.30 1.14
N VAL A 213 3.80 -2.61 1.05
CA VAL A 213 3.46 -3.58 2.09
C VAL A 213 4.23 -3.29 3.38
N LEU A 214 5.51 -2.95 3.30
CA LEU A 214 6.32 -2.65 4.48
C LEU A 214 5.90 -1.35 5.18
N ASN A 215 5.45 -0.34 4.42
CA ASN A 215 4.79 0.84 4.99
C ASN A 215 3.56 0.43 5.82
N ARG A 216 2.74 -0.48 5.28
CA ARG A 216 1.52 -0.94 5.96
C ARG A 216 1.80 -1.83 7.16
N LEU A 217 2.71 -2.80 7.03
CA LEU A 217 3.02 -3.78 8.08
C LEU A 217 3.80 -3.16 9.24
N ALA A 218 4.78 -2.31 8.93
CA ALA A 218 5.68 -1.75 9.94
C ALA A 218 5.32 -0.31 10.32
N GLY A 219 4.50 0.39 9.54
CA GLY A 219 4.25 1.83 9.73
C GLY A 219 5.46 2.70 9.36
N SER A 220 6.36 2.23 8.50
CA SER A 220 7.51 2.99 7.99
C SER A 220 7.11 3.99 6.91
N HIS A 221 7.86 5.05 6.68
CA HIS A 221 7.70 5.84 5.47
C HIS A 221 8.09 5.01 4.24
N ALA A 222 7.43 5.21 3.10
CA ALA A 222 7.84 4.58 1.85
C ALA A 222 7.90 5.57 0.69
N MET A 223 8.88 5.41 -0.19
CA MET A 223 9.02 6.19 -1.41
C MET A 223 9.42 5.29 -2.58
N LEU A 224 8.65 5.33 -3.66
CA LEU A 224 8.87 4.47 -4.82
C LEU A 224 8.74 5.26 -6.11
N SER A 225 9.37 4.78 -7.18
CA SER A 225 9.10 5.32 -8.51
C SER A 225 7.69 4.90 -8.95
N ASN A 226 6.89 5.86 -9.42
CA ASN A 226 5.47 5.71 -9.73
C ASN A 226 5.19 5.74 -11.24
N TYR A 227 6.09 6.38 -12.00
CA TYR A 227 6.08 6.45 -13.46
C TYR A 227 7.46 6.09 -14.00
N CYS A 228 7.60 5.99 -15.32
CA CYS A 228 8.90 5.79 -15.93
C CYS A 228 9.84 6.97 -15.60
N ASN A 229 11.00 6.67 -15.02
CA ASN A 229 11.98 7.69 -14.67
C ASN A 229 12.76 8.09 -15.93
N ALA A 230 12.73 9.38 -16.28
CA ALA A 230 13.52 9.93 -17.39
C ALA A 230 15.03 9.79 -17.19
N ALA A 231 15.47 9.65 -15.95
CA ALA A 231 16.85 9.46 -15.55
C ALA A 231 16.91 8.53 -14.35
N ASP A 232 17.76 7.51 -14.42
CA ASP A 232 18.02 6.58 -13.32
C ASP A 232 18.35 7.31 -12.01
N THR A 233 17.47 7.16 -11.03
CA THR A 233 17.58 7.75 -9.69
C THR A 233 18.79 7.25 -8.91
N CYS A 234 19.24 6.03 -9.19
CA CYS A 234 20.41 5.42 -8.56
C CYS A 234 21.72 5.99 -9.11
N TRP A 235 21.74 6.36 -10.39
CA TRP A 235 22.94 6.80 -11.12
C TRP A 235 23.12 8.32 -11.12
N TYR A 236 22.10 9.06 -11.54
CA TYR A 236 22.20 10.50 -11.75
C TYR A 236 22.02 11.27 -10.44
N LEU A 237 22.82 12.32 -10.26
CA LEU A 237 22.84 13.13 -9.04
C LEU A 237 21.63 14.06 -8.90
N GLU A 238 21.11 14.56 -10.02
CA GLU A 238 19.98 15.48 -10.05
C GLU A 238 18.75 14.81 -10.65
N THR A 239 17.87 14.33 -9.79
CA THR A 239 16.56 13.79 -10.17
C THR A 239 15.46 14.37 -9.27
N PRO A 240 14.21 14.48 -9.75
CA PRO A 240 13.08 14.86 -8.91
C PRO A 240 12.95 13.97 -7.67
N PHE A 241 13.17 12.67 -7.86
CA PHE A 241 13.24 11.69 -6.77
C PHE A 241 14.24 12.06 -5.67
N ARG A 242 15.48 12.43 -6.01
CA ARG A 242 16.49 12.79 -4.99
C ARG A 242 16.18 14.09 -4.26
N ARG A 243 15.60 15.06 -4.96
CA ARG A 243 15.16 16.33 -4.36
C ARG A 243 14.08 16.05 -3.32
N ALA A 244 13.05 15.29 -3.69
CA ALA A 244 11.98 14.89 -2.79
C ALA A 244 12.48 14.04 -1.62
N LEU A 245 13.41 13.12 -1.85
CA LEU A 245 14.04 12.33 -0.80
C LEU A 245 14.72 13.23 0.24
N THR A 246 15.42 14.27 -0.20
CA THR A 246 16.07 15.25 0.69
C THR A 246 15.04 15.99 1.54
N ASP A 247 13.93 16.41 0.94
CA ASP A 247 12.86 17.12 1.66
C ASP A 247 12.15 16.20 2.66
N ILE A 248 11.87 14.96 2.29
CA ILE A 248 11.26 13.94 3.17
C ILE A 248 12.18 13.63 4.35
N VAL A 249 13.47 13.44 4.09
CA VAL A 249 14.45 13.17 5.14
C VAL A 249 14.52 14.32 6.14
N ARG A 250 14.57 15.57 5.65
CA ARG A 250 14.65 16.78 6.49
C ARG A 250 13.39 17.04 7.29
N SER A 251 12.22 16.78 6.70
CA SER A 251 10.92 17.02 7.34
C SER A 251 10.45 15.88 8.24
N GLY A 252 10.76 14.63 7.86
CA GLY A 252 10.22 13.42 8.49
C GLY A 252 11.08 12.82 9.60
N GLN A 253 12.19 13.47 9.99
CA GLN A 253 13.12 12.96 11.02
C GLN A 253 13.52 11.49 10.77
N VAL A 254 13.83 11.17 9.52
CA VAL A 254 14.19 9.80 9.12
C VAL A 254 15.55 9.45 9.74
N GLY A 255 15.61 8.38 10.52
CA GLY A 255 16.82 7.90 11.18
C GLY A 255 17.51 6.74 10.45
N MET A 256 16.84 6.08 9.50
CA MET A 256 17.41 5.00 8.68
C MET A 256 16.67 4.87 7.34
N VAL A 257 17.43 4.60 6.26
CA VAL A 257 16.88 4.32 4.93
C VAL A 257 17.15 2.87 4.51
N LEU A 258 16.12 2.17 4.06
CA LEU A 258 16.21 0.83 3.44
C LEU A 258 15.93 0.92 1.94
N ILE A 259 16.92 0.66 1.10
CA ILE A 259 16.78 0.61 -0.36
C ILE A 259 16.47 -0.82 -0.79
N LEU A 260 15.34 -1.03 -1.45
CA LEU A 260 14.95 -2.30 -2.06
C LEU A 260 15.32 -2.32 -3.54
N LEU A 261 16.05 -3.35 -3.96
CA LEU A 261 16.41 -3.60 -5.35
C LEU A 261 16.09 -5.03 -5.76
N GLY A 262 15.86 -5.22 -7.04
CA GLY A 262 15.73 -6.52 -7.68
C GLY A 262 17.02 -6.99 -8.32
N SER A 263 17.06 -8.30 -8.57
CA SER A 263 17.97 -8.91 -9.53
C SER A 263 17.20 -9.76 -10.54
N THR A 264 17.83 -10.05 -11.67
CA THR A 264 17.24 -10.94 -12.68
C THR A 264 17.27 -12.41 -12.23
N TRP A 265 16.65 -13.31 -13.02
CA TRP A 265 16.70 -14.77 -12.81
C TRP A 265 18.07 -15.38 -13.14
N HIS A 266 18.84 -14.72 -14.01
CA HIS A 266 20.15 -15.19 -14.45
C HIS A 266 21.25 -14.86 -13.45
N GLU A 267 21.06 -13.77 -12.71
CA GLU A 267 21.89 -13.44 -11.58
C GLU A 267 21.53 -14.37 -10.42
N ALA A 268 22.53 -14.90 -9.71
CA ALA A 268 22.33 -15.75 -8.53
C ALA A 268 22.56 -15.02 -7.19
N PRO A 269 22.02 -13.80 -6.92
CA PRO A 269 22.39 -13.05 -5.74
C PRO A 269 21.66 -13.46 -4.46
N GLY A 270 20.81 -14.51 -4.46
CA GLY A 270 20.09 -14.93 -3.25
C GLY A 270 19.44 -13.75 -2.53
N LEU A 271 19.85 -13.52 -1.27
CA LEU A 271 19.64 -12.27 -0.54
C LEU A 271 20.99 -11.55 -0.36
N GLN A 272 21.12 -10.35 -0.92
CA GLN A 272 22.33 -9.53 -0.80
C GLN A 272 22.09 -8.24 -0.03
N ALA A 273 22.94 -7.93 0.94
CA ALA A 273 22.84 -6.68 1.69
C ALA A 273 24.16 -5.92 1.77
N SER A 274 24.04 -4.60 1.67
CA SER A 274 25.11 -3.64 1.91
C SER A 274 24.68 -2.55 2.87
N PHE A 275 25.68 -1.99 3.55
CA PHE A 275 25.48 -1.08 4.67
C PHE A 275 26.38 0.13 4.46
N TYR A 276 25.78 1.33 4.45
CA TYR A 276 26.45 2.61 4.24
C TYR A 276 26.17 3.53 5.43
N GLY A 277 27.19 4.22 5.93
CA GLY A 277 27.06 5.11 7.09
C GLY A 277 28.36 5.30 7.86
N HIS A 278 28.45 6.39 8.62
CA HIS A 278 29.65 6.76 9.36
C HIS A 278 29.85 5.98 10.68
N ARG A 279 28.76 5.52 11.31
CA ARG A 279 28.80 4.83 12.61
C ARG A 279 28.85 3.32 12.44
N GLU A 280 30.05 2.76 12.50
CA GLU A 280 30.28 1.32 12.30
C GLU A 280 29.53 0.45 13.33
N SER A 281 29.35 0.91 14.56
CA SER A 281 28.59 0.21 15.61
C SER A 281 27.12 0.01 15.22
N THR A 282 26.45 1.08 14.77
CA THR A 282 25.06 1.05 14.32
C THR A 282 24.89 0.12 13.11
N LEU A 283 25.83 0.17 12.15
CA LEU A 283 25.78 -0.71 10.98
C LEU A 283 25.98 -2.18 11.35
N LYS A 284 26.84 -2.50 12.32
CA LYS A 284 27.00 -3.87 12.84
C LYS A 284 25.71 -4.37 13.49
N THR A 285 25.01 -3.53 14.25
CA THR A 285 23.71 -3.86 14.83
C THR A 285 22.68 -4.17 13.75
N TYR A 286 22.53 -3.28 12.75
CA TYR A 286 21.58 -3.49 11.65
C TYR A 286 21.90 -4.74 10.83
N ARG A 287 23.19 -4.99 10.56
CA ARG A 287 23.63 -6.20 9.87
C ARG A 287 23.27 -7.45 10.65
N LYS A 288 23.52 -7.47 11.96
CA LYS A 288 23.18 -8.61 12.82
C LYS A 288 21.68 -8.85 12.83
N LEU A 289 20.88 -7.82 13.11
CA LEU A 289 19.42 -7.90 13.13
C LEU A 289 18.85 -8.40 11.79
N LEU A 290 19.27 -7.80 10.67
CA LEU A 290 18.79 -8.20 9.35
C LEU A 290 19.16 -9.65 9.03
N THR A 291 20.39 -10.06 9.34
CA THR A 291 20.85 -11.43 9.09
C THR A 291 20.09 -12.44 9.96
N GLU A 292 19.83 -12.12 11.22
CA GLU A 292 19.05 -12.98 12.13
C GLU A 292 17.60 -13.15 11.65
N LYS A 293 16.94 -12.05 11.22
CA LYS A 293 15.57 -12.09 10.71
C LYS A 293 15.46 -12.86 9.38
N LEU A 294 16.45 -12.72 8.50
CA LEU A 294 16.46 -13.37 7.19
C LEU A 294 17.07 -14.78 7.18
N ALA A 295 17.73 -15.21 8.27
CA ALA A 295 18.35 -16.53 8.36
C ALA A 295 17.37 -17.69 8.12
N GLY A 296 16.10 -17.51 8.46
CA GLY A 296 15.04 -18.51 8.21
C GLY A 296 14.65 -18.68 6.73
N LEU A 297 15.10 -17.78 5.84
CA LEU A 297 14.88 -17.82 4.40
C LEU A 297 16.13 -18.28 3.66
N GLU A 298 17.21 -17.52 3.80
CA GLU A 298 18.51 -17.78 3.18
C GLU A 298 19.58 -16.90 3.87
N PRO A 299 20.83 -17.37 3.98
CA PRO A 299 21.93 -16.52 4.45
C PRO A 299 22.08 -15.26 3.62
N VAL A 300 22.16 -14.10 4.28
CA VAL A 300 22.41 -12.81 3.62
C VAL A 300 23.88 -12.72 3.23
N ILE A 301 24.13 -12.60 1.93
CA ILE A 301 25.48 -12.50 1.37
C ILE A 301 25.89 -11.02 1.34
N PRO A 302 27.13 -10.66 1.73
CA PRO A 302 27.65 -9.32 1.50
C PRO A 302 27.65 -8.98 0.01
N ALA A 303 27.13 -7.81 -0.38
CA ALA A 303 26.91 -7.54 -1.80
C ALA A 303 28.23 -7.44 -2.59
N ALA A 304 28.27 -8.13 -3.73
CA ALA A 304 29.37 -8.05 -4.70
C ALA A 304 29.10 -7.06 -5.85
N PHE A 305 27.87 -6.54 -5.99
CA PHE A 305 27.38 -5.85 -7.21
C PHE A 305 26.70 -4.49 -6.98
N ASP A 306 27.21 -3.68 -6.05
CA ASP A 306 26.59 -2.40 -5.68
C ASP A 306 26.97 -1.19 -6.54
N LYS A 307 27.80 -1.38 -7.57
CA LYS A 307 28.27 -0.29 -8.43
C LYS A 307 27.17 0.66 -8.94
N PRO A 308 25.99 0.19 -9.41
CA PRO A 308 24.98 1.10 -9.96
C PRO A 308 24.21 1.90 -8.89
N VAL A 309 24.05 1.38 -7.67
CA VAL A 309 23.28 2.04 -6.59
C VAL A 309 24.15 2.88 -5.67
N ARG A 310 25.48 2.66 -5.69
CA ARG A 310 26.44 3.36 -4.85
C ARG A 310 26.28 4.89 -4.88
N PRO A 311 26.05 5.58 -6.02
CA PRO A 311 25.91 7.03 -6.00
C PRO A 311 24.72 7.53 -5.17
N LEU A 312 23.60 6.78 -5.15
CA LEU A 312 22.45 7.11 -4.31
C LEU A 312 22.70 6.74 -2.85
N ALA A 313 23.25 5.55 -2.59
CA ALA A 313 23.55 5.11 -1.23
C ALA A 313 24.58 6.02 -0.52
N SER A 314 25.68 6.37 -1.21
CA SER A 314 26.67 7.32 -0.71
C SER A 314 26.06 8.71 -0.49
N PHE A 315 25.19 9.20 -1.39
CA PHE A 315 24.53 10.48 -1.19
C PHE A 315 23.72 10.51 0.12
N ILE A 316 22.93 9.47 0.40
CA ILE A 316 22.12 9.41 1.62
C ILE A 316 23.02 9.30 2.86
N SER A 317 24.06 8.46 2.82
CA SER A 317 24.92 8.26 3.99
C SER A 317 25.90 9.41 4.26
N GLU A 318 26.44 10.03 3.21
CA GLU A 318 27.50 11.03 3.29
C GLU A 318 26.93 12.45 3.35
N VAL A 319 25.89 12.76 2.57
CA VAL A 319 25.34 14.12 2.46
C VAL A 319 24.14 14.31 3.39
N LEU A 320 23.26 13.32 3.49
CA LEU A 320 22.11 13.39 4.42
C LEU A 320 22.43 12.83 5.81
N GLU A 321 23.62 12.28 6.00
CA GLU A 321 24.12 11.73 7.26
C GLU A 321 23.25 10.60 7.86
N ILE A 322 22.52 9.85 7.02
CA ILE A 322 21.62 8.79 7.47
C ILE A 322 22.16 7.40 7.16
N PRO A 323 22.17 6.46 8.13
CA PRO A 323 22.55 5.09 7.85
C PRO A 323 21.60 4.46 6.82
N THR A 324 22.20 3.87 5.79
CA THR A 324 21.48 3.31 4.64
C THR A 324 21.79 1.83 4.49
N VAL A 325 20.75 1.02 4.40
CA VAL A 325 20.81 -0.41 4.12
C VAL A 325 20.32 -0.64 2.70
N VAL A 326 21.12 -1.27 1.85
CA VAL A 326 20.71 -1.68 0.51
C VAL A 326 20.46 -3.18 0.53
N LEU A 327 19.26 -3.59 0.16
CA LEU A 327 18.86 -4.99 0.07
C LEU A 327 18.49 -5.32 -1.38
N ARG A 328 19.31 -6.15 -2.02
CA ARG A 328 19.04 -6.71 -3.34
C ARG A 328 18.45 -8.11 -3.21
N LEU A 329 17.28 -8.29 -3.81
CA LEU A 329 16.45 -9.47 -3.68
C LEU A 329 16.38 -10.23 -5.00
N HIS A 330 16.72 -11.52 -4.98
CA HIS A 330 16.48 -12.39 -6.13
C HIS A 330 14.98 -12.48 -6.46
N LYS A 331 14.66 -12.59 -7.76
CA LYS A 331 13.29 -12.58 -8.30
C LYS A 331 12.37 -13.62 -7.64
N ARG A 332 12.92 -14.77 -7.19
CA ARG A 332 12.17 -15.81 -6.46
C ARG A 332 11.51 -15.34 -5.16
N TYR A 333 12.12 -14.39 -4.44
CA TYR A 333 11.59 -13.90 -3.16
C TYR A 333 10.61 -12.75 -3.31
N ARG A 334 10.61 -12.11 -4.48
CA ARG A 334 9.77 -10.96 -4.79
C ARG A 334 8.50 -11.31 -5.54
N MET A 335 8.38 -12.51 -6.09
CA MET A 335 7.25 -12.91 -6.93
C MET A 335 6.15 -13.63 -6.15
N PRO A 336 5.13 -12.91 -5.63
CA PRO A 336 4.04 -13.50 -4.84
C PRO A 336 3.24 -14.55 -5.60
N ARG A 337 3.10 -14.42 -6.93
CA ARG A 337 2.34 -15.38 -7.76
C ARG A 337 3.01 -16.75 -7.86
N LEU A 338 4.34 -16.79 -7.84
CA LEU A 338 5.12 -18.01 -8.00
C LEU A 338 5.49 -18.63 -6.65
N GLN A 339 5.81 -17.79 -5.66
CA GLN A 339 6.36 -18.18 -4.37
C GLN A 339 5.66 -17.43 -3.22
N PRO A 340 4.34 -17.60 -3.02
CA PRO A 340 3.58 -16.80 -2.06
C PRO A 340 4.07 -16.96 -0.61
N ILE A 341 4.46 -18.18 -0.23
CA ILE A 341 4.96 -18.48 1.12
C ILE A 341 6.30 -17.78 1.38
N GLN A 342 7.22 -17.82 0.42
CA GLN A 342 8.53 -17.17 0.56
C GLN A 342 8.39 -15.65 0.59
N TYR A 343 7.52 -15.10 -0.26
CA TYR A 343 7.21 -13.68 -0.29
C TYR A 343 6.66 -13.20 1.06
N SER A 344 5.65 -13.86 1.61
CA SER A 344 5.06 -13.47 2.91
C SER A 344 6.07 -13.58 4.05
N ARG A 345 6.91 -14.63 4.06
CA ARG A 345 7.98 -14.77 5.05
C ARG A 345 9.00 -13.63 4.94
N LEU A 346 9.41 -13.26 3.72
CA LEU A 346 10.31 -12.14 3.50
C LEU A 346 9.69 -10.83 3.97
N ALA A 347 8.46 -10.53 3.55
CA ALA A 347 7.77 -9.30 3.91
C ALA A 347 7.62 -9.16 5.44
N ASN A 348 7.26 -10.25 6.13
CA ASN A 348 7.15 -10.25 7.59
C ASN A 348 8.52 -10.06 8.27
N ALA A 349 9.57 -10.77 7.81
CA ALA A 349 10.91 -10.65 8.38
C ALA A 349 11.47 -9.22 8.21
N LEU A 350 11.23 -8.58 7.06
CA LEU A 350 11.61 -7.20 6.82
C LEU A 350 10.76 -6.22 7.63
N ALA A 351 9.46 -6.46 7.78
CA ALA A 351 8.60 -5.63 8.61
C ALA A 351 9.06 -5.65 10.08
N GLU A 352 9.36 -6.83 10.63
CA GLU A 352 9.92 -6.95 11.97
C GLU A 352 11.24 -6.20 12.12
N PHE A 353 12.16 -6.34 11.16
CA PHE A 353 13.42 -5.61 11.16
C PHE A 353 13.22 -4.09 11.19
N ILE A 354 12.26 -3.58 10.40
CA ILE A 354 11.91 -2.16 10.34
C ILE A 354 11.29 -1.68 11.66
N VAL A 355 10.40 -2.48 12.26
CA VAL A 355 9.78 -2.15 13.56
C VAL A 355 10.83 -2.10 14.67
N ASP A 356 11.67 -3.13 14.78
CA ASP A 356 12.72 -3.21 15.79
C ASP A 356 13.68 -2.01 15.68
N THR A 357 14.09 -1.68 14.45
CA THR A 357 14.99 -0.53 14.20
C THR A 357 14.30 0.81 14.42
N GLY A 358 13.04 0.95 13.98
CA GLY A 358 12.28 2.19 14.13
C GLY A 358 11.99 2.53 15.59
N LEU A 359 11.69 1.53 16.41
CA LEU A 359 11.50 1.72 17.86
C LEU A 359 12.80 2.09 18.57
N GLU A 360 13.94 1.50 18.17
CA GLU A 360 15.25 1.89 18.70
C GLU A 360 15.58 3.35 18.37
N LEU A 361 15.33 3.77 17.12
CA LEU A 361 15.53 5.14 16.69
C LEU A 361 14.63 6.13 17.42
N GLN A 362 13.35 5.81 17.61
CA GLN A 362 12.43 6.66 18.39
C GLN A 362 12.91 6.85 19.83
N ARG A 363 13.44 5.80 20.47
CA ARG A 363 14.03 5.89 21.83
C ARG A 363 15.32 6.70 21.89
N SER A 364 16.05 6.82 20.79
CA SER A 364 17.26 7.66 20.73
C SER A 364 16.98 9.13 20.44
N HIS A 365 15.78 9.45 19.94
CA HIS A 365 15.36 10.81 19.57
C HIS A 365 14.39 11.47 20.58
N GLY A 366 13.81 10.70 21.51
CA GLY A 366 13.07 11.20 22.68
C GLY A 366 13.93 11.18 23.92
#